data_AF-A0AAU5S0W3-F1
#
_entry.id   AF-A0AAU5S0W3-F1
#
_cell.length_a   1.000
_cell.length_b   1.000
_cell.length_c   1.000
_cell.angle_alpha   90.00
_cell.angle_beta   90.00
_cell.angle_gamma   90.00
#
_symmetry.space_group_name_H-M   'P 1'
#
loop_
_entity.id
_entity.type
_entity.pdbx_description
1 polymer ?
#
loop_
_entity_poly.entity_id
_entity_poly.type
_entity_poly.pdbx_seq_one_letter_code
_entity_poly.pdbx_strand_id
1 'polypeptide(L)'
;MTTSQHRGPEPAAVDDLAEAEAEFAAAPRLPRNPPRWVRWTVVPLLVLVPMGYVAVSAAQSRGSGEDAIHEQAGRRLTQVYPTQLQQRIYQVTVPVGSRYVRNLETNSWDTSELYAEFVTTAGGLDTFLAQIGTSRAALRNGAVAMTAAQSKAAGWNFAIPRTWAGLSLHRPGDKPDHNITVDMTNPDHPRVYVVSTVNFQHGFGGG
;
A
#
# COMPACT_ATOMS: atom_id res chain seq x y z
N MET A 1 -47.97 62.37 -38.63
CA MET A 1 -49.14 62.05 -37.79
C MET A 1 -49.44 60.56 -37.94
N THR A 2 -49.01 59.74 -36.97
CA THR A 2 -49.60 58.41 -36.70
C THR A 2 -49.39 58.12 -35.22
N THR A 3 -50.47 58.25 -34.46
CA THR A 3 -50.61 57.82 -33.07
C THR A 3 -50.60 56.29 -33.04
N SER A 4 -49.68 55.67 -32.31
CA SER A 4 -49.72 54.23 -32.03
C SER A 4 -50.18 54.03 -30.59
N GLN A 5 -51.37 53.46 -30.45
CA GLN A 5 -52.01 53.19 -29.17
C GLN A 5 -51.25 52.12 -28.38
N HIS A 6 -51.00 52.42 -27.10
CA HIS A 6 -50.51 51.47 -26.12
C HIS A 6 -51.65 50.51 -25.74
N ARG A 7 -51.62 49.29 -26.30
CA ARG A 7 -52.53 48.20 -25.97
C ARG A 7 -52.01 47.52 -24.70
N GLY A 8 -52.78 47.61 -23.62
CA GLY A 8 -52.48 46.88 -22.38
C GLY A 8 -52.51 45.36 -22.59
N PRO A 9 -51.87 44.59 -21.71
CA PRO A 9 -51.74 43.13 -21.86
C PRO A 9 -53.09 42.42 -21.84
N GLU A 10 -53.18 41.38 -22.64
CA GLU A 10 -54.35 40.55 -22.94
C GLU A 10 -54.84 39.78 -21.70
N PRO A 11 -56.17 39.67 -21.46
CA PRO A 11 -56.73 39.10 -20.23
C PRO A 11 -56.46 37.60 -20.01
N ALA A 12 -55.99 36.86 -21.02
CA ALA A 12 -55.64 35.44 -20.85
C ALA A 12 -54.29 35.22 -20.14
N ALA A 13 -53.34 36.14 -20.30
CA ALA A 13 -52.00 35.99 -19.71
C ALA A 13 -51.98 36.21 -18.19
N VAL A 14 -52.99 36.91 -17.66
CA VAL A 14 -53.13 37.16 -16.21
C VAL A 14 -53.70 35.95 -15.48
N ASP A 15 -54.57 35.16 -16.14
CA ASP A 15 -55.12 33.94 -15.56
C ASP A 15 -54.08 32.81 -15.53
N ASP A 16 -53.26 32.65 -16.59
CA ASP A 16 -52.18 31.65 -16.61
C ASP A 16 -51.09 31.94 -15.56
N LEU A 17 -50.78 33.21 -15.30
CA LEU A 17 -49.87 33.61 -14.22
C LEU A 17 -50.49 33.40 -12.84
N ALA A 18 -51.80 33.63 -12.69
CA ALA A 18 -52.51 33.38 -11.45
C ALA A 18 -52.60 31.88 -11.11
N GLU A 19 -52.79 31.02 -12.12
CA GLU A 19 -52.78 29.57 -11.95
C GLU A 19 -51.37 29.05 -11.67
N ALA A 20 -50.34 29.56 -12.34
CA ALA A 20 -48.94 29.22 -12.06
C ALA A 20 -48.49 29.67 -10.66
N GLU A 21 -48.93 30.85 -10.20
CA GLU A 21 -48.70 31.31 -8.82
C GLU A 21 -49.45 30.45 -7.79
N ALA A 22 -50.67 29.99 -8.11
CA ALA A 22 -51.44 29.10 -7.25
C ALA A 22 -50.79 27.71 -7.11
N GLU A 23 -50.21 27.17 -8.18
CA GLU A 23 -49.49 25.88 -8.16
C GLU A 23 -48.16 25.98 -7.40
N PHE A 24 -47.40 27.08 -7.56
CA PHE A 24 -46.17 27.32 -6.79
C PHE A 24 -46.44 27.60 -5.30
N ALA A 25 -47.58 28.22 -4.98
CA ALA A 25 -48.02 28.44 -3.60
C ALA A 25 -48.43 27.16 -2.88
N ALA A 26 -48.80 26.11 -3.64
CA ALA A 26 -49.25 24.80 -3.15
C ALA A 26 -48.10 23.78 -2.94
N ALA A 27 -46.85 24.14 -3.23
CA ALA A 27 -45.71 23.30 -2.87
C ALA A 27 -45.67 23.06 -1.35
N PRO A 28 -45.42 21.83 -0.87
CA PRO A 28 -45.41 21.51 0.54
C PRO A 28 -44.37 22.37 1.25
N ARG A 29 -44.84 23.35 2.02
CA ARG A 29 -44.00 24.23 2.83
C ARG A 29 -43.38 23.36 3.93
N LEU A 30 -42.13 22.94 3.71
CA LEU A 30 -41.34 22.31 4.76
C LEU A 30 -41.36 23.22 6.00
N PRO A 31 -41.62 22.71 7.20
CA PRO A 31 -41.70 23.52 8.40
C PRO A 31 -40.38 24.28 8.60
N ARG A 32 -40.44 25.61 8.59
CA ARG A 32 -39.30 26.54 8.77
C ARG A 32 -38.57 26.39 10.13
N ASN A 33 -39.10 25.57 11.03
CA ASN A 33 -38.41 25.13 12.21
C ASN A 33 -38.91 23.72 12.56
N PRO A 34 -38.05 22.68 12.55
CA PRO A 34 -38.46 21.38 13.04
C PRO A 34 -38.89 21.52 14.52
N PRO A 35 -40.01 20.90 14.94
CA PRO A 35 -40.44 20.96 16.33
C PRO A 35 -39.32 20.46 17.25
N ARG A 36 -39.20 21.02 18.46
CA ARG A 36 -38.03 20.79 19.34
C ARG A 36 -37.64 19.32 19.45
N TRP A 37 -38.63 18.42 19.54
CA TRP A 37 -38.41 16.98 19.60
C TRP A 37 -37.69 16.41 18.35
N VAL A 38 -38.00 16.88 17.14
CA VAL A 38 -37.27 16.50 15.91
C VAL A 38 -35.83 16.96 15.98
N ARG A 39 -35.55 18.15 16.50
CA ARG A 39 -34.17 18.61 16.72
C ARG A 39 -33.45 17.75 17.76
N TRP A 40 -34.13 17.39 18.86
CA TRP A 40 -33.61 16.49 19.89
C TRP A 40 -33.46 15.04 19.43
N THR A 41 -34.09 14.61 18.34
CA THR A 41 -33.91 13.27 17.78
C THR A 41 -32.90 13.28 16.63
N VAL A 42 -33.04 14.21 15.68
CA VAL A 42 -32.28 14.24 14.43
C VAL A 42 -30.85 14.75 14.63
N VAL A 43 -30.62 15.73 15.51
CA VAL A 43 -29.25 16.23 15.78
C VAL A 43 -28.40 15.15 16.46
N PRO A 44 -28.82 14.49 17.55
CA PRO A 44 -28.03 13.38 18.08
C PRO A 44 -27.96 12.22 17.08
N LEU A 45 -28.97 11.95 16.26
CA LEU A 45 -28.84 10.96 15.18
C LEU A 45 -27.74 11.33 14.17
N LEU A 46 -27.70 12.58 13.70
CA LEU A 46 -26.71 13.08 12.74
C LEU A 46 -25.30 13.23 13.33
N VAL A 47 -25.15 13.30 14.65
CA VAL A 47 -23.84 13.34 15.32
C VAL A 47 -23.40 11.94 15.75
N LEU A 48 -24.28 11.17 16.40
CA LEU A 48 -24.01 9.80 16.88
C LEU A 48 -23.85 8.79 15.74
N VAL A 49 -24.48 8.99 14.58
CA VAL A 49 -24.25 8.09 13.43
C VAL A 49 -22.83 8.25 12.88
N PRO A 50 -22.32 9.45 12.54
CA PRO A 50 -20.92 9.60 12.15
C PRO A 50 -19.94 9.40 13.32
N MET A 51 -20.25 9.80 14.56
CA MET A 51 -19.37 9.46 15.70
C MET A 51 -19.36 7.97 16.02
N GLY A 52 -20.48 7.27 15.88
CA GLY A 52 -20.58 5.82 16.02
C GLY A 52 -19.86 5.10 14.88
N TYR A 53 -19.95 5.63 13.66
CA TYR A 53 -19.15 5.18 12.53
C TYR A 53 -17.65 5.41 12.77
N VAL A 54 -17.26 6.55 13.35
CA VAL A 54 -15.87 6.85 13.75
C VAL A 54 -15.41 5.99 14.92
N ALA A 55 -16.28 5.62 15.86
CA ALA A 55 -15.94 4.74 16.98
C ALA A 55 -15.77 3.27 16.53
N VAL A 56 -16.52 2.83 15.51
CA VAL A 56 -16.36 1.50 14.90
C VAL A 56 -15.19 1.48 13.90
N SER A 57 -14.92 2.58 13.19
CA SER A 57 -13.78 2.68 12.27
C SER A 57 -12.46 2.95 12.97
N ALA A 58 -12.44 3.51 14.19
CA ALA A 58 -11.24 3.59 15.02
C ALA A 58 -10.83 2.23 15.61
N ALA A 59 -11.75 1.27 15.72
CA ALA A 59 -11.45 -0.12 16.08
C ALA A 59 -11.11 -1.00 14.86
N GLN A 60 -11.38 -0.54 13.62
CA GLN A 60 -10.90 -1.21 12.39
C GLN A 60 -9.65 -0.56 11.77
N SER A 61 -9.39 0.73 11.99
CA SER A 61 -8.21 1.42 11.47
C SER A 61 -6.92 1.15 12.26
N ARG A 62 -6.98 0.27 13.27
CA ARG A 62 -5.79 -0.34 13.89
C ARG A 62 -5.76 -1.87 13.74
N GLY A 63 -6.75 -2.44 13.06
CA GLY A 63 -6.89 -3.89 12.82
C GLY A 63 -6.88 -4.28 11.35
N SER A 64 -6.90 -3.33 10.41
CA SER A 64 -6.76 -3.62 8.97
C SER A 64 -5.35 -4.11 8.57
N GLY A 65 -4.46 -4.31 9.55
CA GLY A 65 -3.19 -5.00 9.37
C GLY A 65 -3.32 -6.53 9.40
N GLU A 66 -4.27 -7.09 10.16
CA GLU A 66 -4.37 -8.55 10.35
C GLU A 66 -5.31 -9.22 9.33
N ASP A 67 -6.43 -8.60 8.95
CA ASP A 67 -7.39 -9.24 8.04
C ASP A 67 -6.96 -9.17 6.55
N ALA A 68 -6.01 -8.28 6.22
CA ALA A 68 -5.32 -8.30 4.92
C ALA A 68 -4.24 -9.39 4.82
N ILE A 69 -3.83 -10.01 5.94
CA ILE A 69 -2.82 -11.09 5.97
C ILE A 69 -3.41 -12.45 5.56
N HIS A 70 -4.73 -12.60 5.64
CA HIS A 70 -5.39 -13.87 5.30
C HIS A 70 -5.62 -14.08 3.80
N GLU A 71 -5.48 -13.04 2.98
CA GLU A 71 -5.59 -13.11 1.51
C GLU A 71 -4.25 -12.83 0.80
N GLN A 72 -3.13 -13.30 1.36
CA GLN A 72 -1.82 -13.30 0.66
C GLN A 72 -1.29 -14.72 0.38
N ALA A 73 -2.18 -15.70 0.23
CA ALA A 73 -1.79 -17.08 -0.09
C ALA A 73 -1.39 -17.30 -1.58
N GLY A 74 -1.28 -16.25 -2.41
CA GLY A 74 -1.16 -16.39 -3.86
C GLY A 74 0.00 -15.67 -4.55
N ARG A 75 0.80 -14.84 -3.87
CA ARG A 75 1.89 -14.12 -4.53
C ARG A 75 3.11 -15.01 -4.69
N ARG A 76 3.25 -15.62 -5.87
CA ARG A 76 4.46 -16.35 -6.25
C ARG A 76 5.52 -15.37 -6.76
N LEU A 77 6.78 -15.64 -6.43
CA LEU A 77 7.89 -14.95 -7.08
C LEU A 77 7.80 -15.12 -8.61
N THR A 78 7.94 -14.02 -9.33
CA THR A 78 7.96 -14.01 -10.79
C THR A 78 9.35 -14.37 -11.28
N GLN A 79 9.46 -15.29 -12.24
CA GLN A 79 10.71 -15.73 -12.85
C GLN A 79 11.24 -14.69 -13.85
N VAL A 80 11.66 -13.54 -13.33
CA VAL A 80 12.20 -12.43 -14.10
C VAL A 80 13.24 -11.70 -13.26
N TYR A 81 14.19 -11.03 -13.90
CA TYR A 81 15.10 -10.12 -13.22
C TYR A 81 14.32 -8.94 -12.63
N PRO A 82 14.67 -8.46 -11.42
CA PRO A 82 14.18 -7.16 -10.96
C PRO A 82 14.54 -6.08 -11.99
N THR A 83 13.62 -5.17 -12.25
CA THR A 83 13.85 -4.03 -13.14
C THR A 83 15.00 -3.16 -12.63
N GLN A 84 15.66 -2.40 -13.51
CA GLN A 84 16.74 -1.51 -13.07
C GLN A 84 16.28 -0.51 -11.99
N LEU A 85 15.02 -0.05 -12.07
CA LEU A 85 14.43 0.83 -11.06
C LEU A 85 14.34 0.12 -9.70
N GLN A 86 13.79 -1.10 -9.66
CA GLN A 86 13.74 -1.91 -8.43
C GLN A 86 15.14 -2.13 -7.86
N GLN A 87 16.12 -2.53 -8.68
CA GLN A 87 17.49 -2.76 -8.21
C GLN A 87 18.11 -1.51 -7.57
N ARG A 88 17.78 -0.31 -8.09
CA ARG A 88 18.26 0.97 -7.54
C ARG A 88 17.57 1.34 -6.22
N ILE A 89 16.24 1.23 -6.15
CA ILE A 89 15.47 1.55 -4.95
C ILE A 89 15.85 0.61 -3.80
N TYR A 90 15.86 -0.70 -4.08
CA TYR A 90 16.09 -1.73 -3.07
C TYR A 90 17.57 -2.05 -2.86
N GLN A 91 18.47 -1.49 -3.67
CA GLN A 91 19.91 -1.77 -3.62
C GLN A 91 20.23 -3.27 -3.71
N VAL A 92 19.46 -3.99 -4.54
CA VAL A 92 19.63 -5.43 -4.80
C VAL A 92 20.02 -5.59 -6.27
N THR A 93 21.31 -5.52 -6.56
CA THR A 93 21.83 -5.78 -7.90
C THR A 93 22.11 -7.26 -8.07
N VAL A 94 21.41 -7.90 -9.01
CA VAL A 94 21.62 -9.33 -9.30
C VAL A 94 22.89 -9.47 -10.16
N PRO A 95 23.89 -10.27 -9.76
CA PRO A 95 25.12 -10.45 -10.52
C PRO A 95 24.85 -10.96 -11.94
N VAL A 96 25.62 -10.46 -12.91
CA VAL A 96 25.56 -10.92 -14.30
C VAL A 96 25.84 -12.43 -14.38
N GLY A 97 25.05 -13.15 -15.18
CA GLY A 97 25.18 -14.60 -15.32
C GLY A 97 24.46 -15.43 -14.26
N SER A 98 23.72 -14.77 -13.34
CA SER A 98 22.88 -15.47 -12.37
C SER A 98 21.73 -16.23 -13.05
N ARG A 99 21.36 -17.37 -12.46
CA ARG A 99 20.33 -18.29 -12.96
C ARG A 99 19.17 -18.36 -11.98
N TYR A 100 18.02 -18.84 -12.46
CA TYR A 100 16.81 -19.02 -11.65
C TYR A 100 16.40 -17.75 -10.89
N VAL A 101 16.55 -16.59 -11.54
CA VAL A 101 16.25 -15.29 -10.93
C VAL A 101 14.75 -15.14 -10.79
N ARG A 102 14.36 -14.83 -9.56
CA ARG A 102 12.98 -14.71 -9.11
C ARG A 102 12.83 -13.46 -8.27
N ASN A 103 11.75 -12.71 -8.46
CA ASN A 103 11.47 -11.56 -7.62
C ASN A 103 9.98 -11.36 -7.33
N LEU A 104 9.70 -10.71 -6.21
CA LEU A 104 8.37 -10.28 -5.79
C LEU A 104 8.55 -8.95 -5.08
N GLU A 105 7.79 -7.95 -5.49
CA GLU A 105 7.68 -6.69 -4.78
C GLU A 105 6.36 -6.65 -4.01
N THR A 106 6.43 -6.28 -2.74
CA THR A 106 5.26 -6.04 -1.90
C THR A 106 5.35 -4.65 -1.31
N ASN A 107 4.27 -3.89 -1.38
CA ASN A 107 4.23 -2.52 -0.90
C ASN A 107 3.04 -2.34 0.05
N SER A 108 3.27 -1.57 1.10
CA SER A 108 2.29 -1.06 2.04
C SER A 108 2.49 0.44 2.23
N TRP A 109 1.58 1.10 2.94
CA TRP A 109 1.67 2.53 3.23
C TRP A 109 2.96 2.93 3.96
N ASP A 110 3.50 2.03 4.79
CA ASP A 110 4.66 2.32 5.64
C ASP A 110 5.96 1.72 5.13
N THR A 111 5.87 0.62 4.39
CA THR A 111 7.02 -0.18 3.97
C THR A 111 6.89 -0.69 2.55
N SER A 112 8.02 -0.82 1.88
CA SER A 112 8.11 -1.53 0.61
C SER A 112 9.22 -2.56 0.68
N GLU A 113 8.93 -3.77 0.24
CA GLU A 113 9.85 -4.89 0.30
C GLU A 113 10.05 -5.51 -1.09
N LEU A 114 11.31 -5.73 -1.44
CA LEU A 114 11.69 -6.54 -2.59
C LEU A 114 12.26 -7.87 -2.09
N TYR A 115 11.59 -8.94 -2.47
CA TYR A 115 12.06 -10.30 -2.36
C TYR A 115 12.78 -10.66 -3.65
N ALA A 116 14.02 -11.12 -3.56
CA ALA A 116 14.73 -11.66 -4.71
C ALA A 116 15.44 -12.96 -4.35
N GLU A 117 15.48 -13.87 -5.32
CA GLU A 117 16.22 -15.11 -5.23
C GLU A 117 16.94 -15.39 -6.54
N PHE A 118 18.17 -15.87 -6.45
CA PHE A 118 18.96 -16.24 -7.62
C PHE A 118 20.07 -17.23 -7.25
N VAL A 119 20.52 -18.01 -8.23
CA VAL A 119 21.73 -18.83 -8.14
C VAL A 119 22.84 -18.10 -8.86
N THR A 120 24.01 -17.98 -8.23
CA THR A 120 25.16 -17.28 -8.80
C THR A 120 26.44 -18.11 -8.66
N THR A 121 27.59 -17.59 -9.09
CA THR A 121 28.89 -18.23 -8.84
C THR A 121 29.46 -17.78 -7.49
N ALA A 122 30.52 -18.42 -7.00
CA ALA A 122 31.26 -17.92 -5.82
C ALA A 122 31.66 -16.44 -5.98
N GLY A 123 32.27 -16.04 -7.10
CA GLY A 123 32.63 -14.64 -7.36
C GLY A 123 31.41 -13.72 -7.53
N GLY A 124 30.29 -14.24 -8.04
CA GLY A 124 29.03 -13.51 -8.14
C GLY A 124 28.42 -13.23 -6.76
N LEU A 125 28.51 -14.16 -5.82
CA LEU A 125 28.12 -13.94 -4.43
C LEU A 125 28.96 -12.81 -3.80
N ASP A 126 30.28 -12.83 -4.00
CA ASP A 126 31.15 -11.79 -3.45
C ASP A 126 30.85 -10.42 -4.05
N THR A 127 30.58 -10.37 -5.36
CA THR A 127 30.15 -9.15 -6.06
C THR A 127 28.85 -8.60 -5.49
N PHE A 128 27.84 -9.45 -5.30
CA PHE A 128 26.55 -9.08 -4.72
C PHE A 128 26.71 -8.51 -3.30
N LEU A 129 27.44 -9.22 -2.44
CA LEU A 129 27.67 -8.80 -1.06
C LEU A 129 28.46 -7.48 -1.00
N ALA A 130 29.47 -7.32 -1.86
CA ALA A 130 30.26 -6.09 -1.94
C ALA A 130 29.41 -4.88 -2.38
N GLN A 131 28.49 -5.06 -3.33
CA GLN A 131 27.57 -4.00 -3.78
C GLN A 131 26.60 -3.56 -2.67
N ILE A 132 26.17 -4.49 -1.82
CA ILE A 132 25.38 -4.18 -0.62
C ILE A 132 26.25 -3.56 0.49
N GLY A 133 27.58 -3.59 0.35
CA GLY A 133 28.53 -3.02 1.32
C GLY A 133 28.86 -3.97 2.47
N THR A 134 28.96 -5.27 2.17
CA THR A 134 29.37 -6.34 3.11
C THR A 134 30.26 -7.36 2.40
N SER A 135 30.57 -8.48 3.05
CA SER A 135 31.36 -9.56 2.47
C SER A 135 30.92 -10.92 3.00
N ARG A 136 31.43 -11.98 2.38
CA ARG A 136 31.16 -13.36 2.80
C ARG A 136 31.56 -13.64 4.24
N ALA A 137 32.58 -12.93 4.76
CA ALA A 137 33.04 -13.07 6.14
C ALA A 137 32.00 -12.60 7.18
N ALA A 138 31.04 -11.75 6.78
CA ALA A 138 29.95 -11.31 7.65
C ALA A 138 28.78 -12.31 7.70
N LEU A 139 28.73 -13.31 6.82
CA LEU A 139 27.72 -14.35 6.85
C LEU A 139 27.96 -15.27 8.04
N ARG A 140 26.91 -15.51 8.84
CA ARG A 140 26.96 -16.45 9.96
C ARG A 140 26.55 -17.84 9.47
N ASN A 141 27.46 -18.80 9.59
CA ASN A 141 27.19 -20.20 9.26
C ASN A 141 26.07 -20.77 10.15
N GLY A 142 25.18 -21.57 9.56
CA GLY A 142 24.02 -22.15 10.23
C GLY A 142 22.88 -21.17 10.51
N ALA A 143 23.00 -19.90 10.09
CA ALA A 143 21.98 -18.89 10.35
C ALA A 143 21.03 -18.71 9.15
N VAL A 144 19.77 -18.45 9.46
CA VAL A 144 18.75 -17.96 8.52
C VAL A 144 18.36 -16.57 8.98
N ALA A 145 18.51 -15.56 8.11
CA ALA A 145 18.19 -14.17 8.43
C ALA A 145 16.70 -13.83 8.21
N MET A 146 16.00 -14.63 7.40
CA MET A 146 14.61 -14.38 7.02
C MET A 146 13.66 -14.60 8.19
N THR A 147 12.70 -13.69 8.36
CA THR A 147 11.61 -13.89 9.31
C THR A 147 10.61 -14.94 8.80
N ALA A 148 9.77 -15.47 9.69
CA ALA A 148 8.71 -16.39 9.30
C ALA A 148 7.72 -15.74 8.32
N ALA A 149 7.41 -14.45 8.51
CA ALA A 149 6.54 -13.68 7.63
C ALA A 149 7.15 -13.53 6.23
N GLN A 150 8.43 -13.14 6.14
CA GLN A 150 9.16 -13.02 4.88
C GLN A 150 9.24 -14.36 4.14
N SER A 151 9.55 -15.44 4.87
CA SER A 151 9.61 -16.79 4.31
C SER A 151 8.26 -17.22 3.74
N LYS A 152 7.16 -16.94 4.46
CA LYS A 152 5.80 -17.24 4.00
C LYS A 152 5.42 -16.42 2.77
N ALA A 153 5.71 -15.11 2.76
CA ALA A 153 5.38 -14.20 1.67
C ALA A 153 6.06 -14.62 0.35
N ALA A 154 7.33 -15.03 0.40
CA ALA A 154 8.06 -15.49 -0.77
C ALA A 154 7.86 -16.98 -1.11
N GLY A 155 7.20 -17.74 -0.23
CA GLY A 155 7.07 -19.19 -0.36
C GLY A 155 8.38 -19.96 -0.18
N TRP A 156 9.31 -19.42 0.61
CA TRP A 156 10.58 -20.07 0.92
C TRP A 156 10.45 -21.00 2.13
N ASN A 157 11.17 -22.12 2.09
CA ASN A 157 11.22 -23.08 3.18
C ASN A 157 12.66 -23.34 3.61
N PHE A 158 13.05 -22.74 4.73
CA PHE A 158 14.39 -22.90 5.32
C PHE A 158 14.48 -24.03 6.35
N ALA A 159 13.39 -24.75 6.63
CA ALA A 159 13.41 -25.94 7.48
C ALA A 159 14.05 -27.15 6.79
N ILE A 160 14.25 -27.07 5.46
CA ILE A 160 14.94 -28.10 4.68
C ILE A 160 16.42 -28.11 5.09
N PRO A 161 17.01 -29.27 5.44
CA PRO A 161 18.42 -29.37 5.77
C PRO A 161 19.31 -28.94 4.60
N ARG A 162 20.06 -27.85 4.78
CA ARG A 162 21.06 -27.28 3.86
C ARG A 162 22.17 -26.61 4.65
N THR A 163 23.27 -26.29 3.98
CA THR A 163 24.35 -25.49 4.56
C THR A 163 23.97 -24.00 4.50
N TRP A 164 23.12 -23.56 5.43
CA TRP A 164 22.68 -22.16 5.46
C TRP A 164 23.77 -21.22 5.96
N ALA A 165 23.80 -20.00 5.42
CA ALA A 165 24.56 -18.89 5.97
C ALA A 165 23.74 -17.60 5.88
N GLY A 166 23.71 -16.78 6.93
CA GLY A 166 22.79 -15.66 7.02
C GLY A 166 23.37 -14.38 7.61
N LEU A 167 22.84 -13.23 7.16
CA LEU A 167 23.18 -11.90 7.64
C LEU A 167 21.96 -10.98 7.56
N SER A 168 21.75 -10.17 8.59
CA SER A 168 20.81 -9.04 8.59
C SER A 168 21.60 -7.75 8.71
N LEU A 169 21.32 -6.80 7.82
CA LEU A 169 21.98 -5.51 7.70
C LEU A 169 20.94 -4.42 7.90
N HIS A 170 21.03 -3.72 9.03
CA HIS A 170 20.21 -2.55 9.29
C HIS A 170 20.97 -1.29 8.83
N ARG A 171 20.32 -0.41 8.07
CA ARG A 171 20.93 0.80 7.52
C ARG A 171 20.26 2.05 8.08
N PRO A 172 21.04 3.08 8.49
CA PRO A 172 20.46 4.33 8.96
C PRO A 172 19.92 5.17 7.79
N GLY A 173 18.91 5.99 8.10
CA GLY A 173 18.28 6.91 7.14
C GLY A 173 17.37 6.19 6.15
N ASP A 174 17.32 6.70 4.91
CA ASP A 174 16.41 6.19 3.86
C ASP A 174 16.97 4.98 3.10
N LYS A 175 18.08 4.40 3.56
CA LYS A 175 18.67 3.22 2.93
C LYS A 175 17.87 1.98 3.31
N PRO A 176 17.65 1.03 2.38
CA PRO A 176 16.97 -0.20 2.69
C PRO A 176 17.78 -1.07 3.65
N ASP A 177 17.05 -1.78 4.50
CA ASP A 177 17.57 -2.91 5.28
C ASP A 177 17.67 -4.16 4.41
N HIS A 178 18.64 -5.03 4.67
CA HIS A 178 18.83 -6.27 3.92
C HIS A 178 18.86 -7.48 4.85
N ASN A 179 17.91 -8.39 4.70
CA ASN A 179 18.01 -9.74 5.22
C ASN A 179 18.52 -10.64 4.09
N ILE A 180 19.58 -11.38 4.33
CA ILE A 180 20.23 -12.25 3.35
C ILE A 180 20.40 -13.64 3.96
N THR A 181 19.88 -14.65 3.27
CA THR A 181 20.15 -16.07 3.55
C THR A 181 20.74 -16.70 2.30
N VAL A 182 21.76 -17.52 2.45
CA VAL A 182 22.46 -18.18 1.35
C VAL A 182 22.47 -19.69 1.59
N ASP A 183 22.08 -20.46 0.59
CA ASP A 183 22.34 -21.91 0.54
C ASP A 183 23.76 -22.13 0.02
N MET A 184 24.66 -22.57 0.90
CA MET A 184 26.04 -22.91 0.61
C MET A 184 26.25 -24.42 0.40
N THR A 185 25.18 -25.20 0.20
CA THR A 185 25.29 -26.66 -0.05
C THR A 185 26.12 -26.96 -1.30
N ASN A 186 26.00 -26.11 -2.33
CA ASN A 186 26.93 -26.08 -3.45
C ASN A 186 27.70 -24.74 -3.43
N PRO A 187 28.96 -24.71 -2.95
CA PRO A 187 29.71 -23.46 -2.79
C PRO A 187 30.14 -22.82 -4.13
N ASP A 188 30.16 -23.57 -5.23
CA ASP A 188 30.45 -23.04 -6.57
C ASP A 188 29.22 -22.35 -7.18
N HIS A 189 28.03 -22.78 -6.76
CA HIS A 189 26.75 -22.26 -7.20
C HIS A 189 25.80 -21.92 -6.04
N PRO A 190 26.17 -20.96 -5.17
CA PRO A 190 25.35 -20.59 -4.03
C PRO A 190 24.01 -20.01 -4.50
N ARG A 191 22.95 -20.35 -3.77
CA ARG A 191 21.62 -19.76 -3.97
C ARG A 191 21.40 -18.69 -2.93
N VAL A 192 21.15 -17.47 -3.38
CA VAL A 192 20.94 -16.29 -2.54
C VAL A 192 19.45 -16.01 -2.44
N TYR A 193 19.01 -15.74 -1.21
CA TYR A 193 17.69 -15.25 -0.86
C TYR A 193 17.90 -13.90 -0.18
N VAL A 194 17.26 -12.86 -0.69
CA VAL A 194 17.37 -11.51 -0.14
C VAL A 194 16.01 -10.87 -0.01
N VAL A 195 15.77 -10.21 1.13
CA VAL A 195 14.69 -9.25 1.30
C VAL A 195 15.31 -7.90 1.56
N SER A 196 14.93 -6.93 0.74
CA SER A 196 15.29 -5.53 0.92
C SER A 196 14.07 -4.75 1.36
N THR A 197 14.13 -4.11 2.52
CA THR A 197 13.00 -3.40 3.14
C THR A 197 13.31 -1.91 3.19
N VAL A 198 12.49 -1.11 2.52
CA VAL A 198 12.48 0.35 2.57
C VAL A 198 11.37 0.80 3.53
N ASN A 199 11.71 1.66 4.48
CA ASN A 199 10.77 2.23 5.44
C ASN A 199 10.46 3.68 5.07
N PHE A 200 9.19 4.02 4.80
CA PHE A 200 8.79 5.35 4.36
C PHE A 200 8.58 6.35 5.51
N GLN A 201 8.46 5.87 6.75
CA GLN A 201 8.20 6.70 7.93
C GLN A 201 9.33 7.68 8.28
N HIS A 202 10.53 7.54 7.69
CA HIS A 202 11.68 8.42 7.95
C HIS A 202 11.97 9.44 6.84
N GLY A 203 11.22 9.43 5.72
CA GLY A 203 11.54 10.25 4.54
C GLY A 203 10.99 11.69 4.52
N PHE A 204 10.19 12.11 5.51
CA PHE A 204 9.51 13.43 5.52
C PHE A 204 9.65 14.22 6.82
N GLY A 205 10.79 14.13 7.50
CA GLY A 205 11.04 14.92 8.71
C GLY A 205 12.51 15.22 8.95
N GLY A 206 12.98 16.39 8.51
CA GLY A 206 14.21 17.00 9.03
C GLY A 206 15.09 17.70 8.01
N GLY A 207 14.88 19.01 7.88
CA GLY A 207 15.72 19.98 7.16
C GLY A 207 15.11 21.36 7.26
#